data_AF-A0A2S9FRZ8-F1
#
_entry.id   AF-A0A2S9FRZ8-F1
#
_cell.length_a   1.000
_cell.length_b   1.000
_cell.length_c   1.000
_cell.angle_alpha   90.00
_cell.angle_beta   90.00
_cell.angle_gamma   90.00
#
_symmetry.space_group_name_H-M   'P 1'
#
loop_
_entity.id
_entity.type
_entity.pdbx_description
1 polymer ?
#
loop_
_entity_poly.entity_id
_entity_poly.type
_entity_poly.pdbx_seq_one_letter_code
_entity_poly.pdbx_strand_id
1 'polypeptide(L)' 'ALAALGSVKARLKKTDERLSLDSLRLMRAEAPVDCSKAERELHWQPRPVEESIREAAKFWVSLRAAKRANKPAG' A
#
# COMPACT_ATOMS: atom_id res chain seq x y z
N ALA A 1 -9.89 -23.03 8.13
CA ALA A 1 -9.33 -23.98 7.14
C ALA A 1 -8.84 -23.31 5.84
N LEU A 2 -9.59 -22.37 5.24
CA LEU A 2 -9.19 -21.68 3.99
C LEU A 2 -7.90 -20.83 4.11
N ALA A 3 -7.63 -20.25 5.29
CA ALA A 3 -6.43 -19.44 5.53
C ALA A 3 -5.11 -20.24 5.52
N ALA A 4 -5.14 -21.52 5.90
CA ALA A 4 -3.95 -22.38 5.92
C ALA A 4 -3.57 -22.88 4.51
N LEU A 5 -4.56 -23.07 3.63
CA LEU A 5 -4.33 -23.46 2.23
C LEU A 5 -3.79 -22.29 1.39
N GLY A 6 -4.19 -21.05 1.70
CA GLY A 6 -3.65 -19.85 1.04
C GLY A 6 -2.16 -19.64 1.31
N SER A 7 -1.74 -19.80 2.56
CA SER A 7 -0.37 -19.55 3.01
C SER A 7 0.62 -20.60 2.50
N VAL A 8 0.24 -21.88 2.39
CA VAL A 8 1.08 -22.92 1.74
C VAL A 8 1.27 -22.64 0.25
N LYS A 9 0.21 -22.20 -0.44
CA LYS A 9 0.25 -21.86 -1.87
C LYS A 9 1.06 -20.58 -2.15
N ALA A 10 1.03 -19.61 -1.23
CA ALA A 10 1.80 -18.37 -1.32
C ALA A 10 3.32 -18.62 -1.15
N ARG A 11 3.71 -19.47 -0.19
CA ARG A 11 5.11 -19.86 0.03
C ARG A 11 5.72 -20.56 -1.19
N LEU A 12 4.93 -21.41 -1.86
CA LEU A 12 5.32 -22.11 -3.09
C LEU A 12 5.46 -21.18 -4.31
N LYS A 13 4.70 -20.08 -4.38
CA LYS A 13 4.76 -19.13 -5.51
C LYS A 13 5.75 -17.98 -5.32
N LYS A 14 6.48 -17.92 -4.20
CA LYS A 14 7.46 -16.84 -3.88
C LYS A 14 6.91 -15.44 -4.19
N THR A 15 5.60 -15.27 -4.03
CA THR A 15 4.88 -14.02 -4.17
C THR A 15 4.48 -13.70 -2.76
N ASP A 16 5.11 -12.67 -2.19
CA ASP A 16 4.69 -12.12 -0.90
C ASP A 16 3.16 -12.09 -0.86
N GLU A 17 2.60 -12.79 0.11
CA GLU A 17 1.17 -12.84 0.32
C GLU A 17 0.78 -11.39 0.62
N ARG A 18 0.17 -10.70 -0.36
CA ARG A 18 -0.06 -9.24 -0.37
C ARG A 18 -0.78 -8.69 0.88
N LEU A 19 -1.23 -9.57 1.75
CA LEU A 19 -1.84 -9.36 3.06
C LEU A 19 -1.35 -10.46 4.01
N SER A 20 -0.20 -10.26 4.65
CA SER A 20 0.24 -11.15 5.74
C SER A 20 -0.62 -10.91 7.00
N LEU A 21 -0.72 -11.91 7.88
CA LEU A 21 -1.44 -11.76 9.15
C LEU A 21 -0.86 -10.65 10.04
N ASP A 22 0.46 -10.41 9.93
CA ASP A 22 1.13 -9.34 10.69
C ASP A 22 0.80 -7.96 10.14
N SER A 23 0.71 -7.82 8.81
CA SER A 23 0.21 -6.59 8.17
C SER A 23 -1.22 -6.26 8.62
N LEU A 24 -2.10 -7.26 8.72
CA LEU A 24 -3.48 -7.06 9.20
C LEU A 24 -3.56 -6.65 10.67
N ARG A 25 -2.67 -7.19 11.51
CA ARG A 25 -2.59 -6.80 12.93
C ARG A 25 -2.13 -5.35 13.08
N LEU A 26 -1.17 -4.91 12.27
CA LEU A 26 -0.73 -3.52 12.24
C LEU A 26 -1.84 -2.58 11.82
N MET A 27 -2.61 -2.90 10.78
CA MET A 27 -3.75 -2.09 10.33
C MET A 27 -4.81 -1.93 11.42
N ARG A 28 -5.06 -2.96 12.24
CA ARG A 28 -6.00 -2.86 13.38
C ARG A 28 -5.45 -2.08 14.57
N ALA A 29 -4.13 -1.93 14.66
CA ALA A 29 -3.48 -1.21 15.74
C ALA A 29 -3.37 0.30 15.47
N GLU A 30 -3.88 0.79 14.33
CA GLU A 30 -3.96 2.22 14.02
C GLU A 30 -4.91 2.92 15.00
N ALA A 31 -4.35 3.36 16.12
CA ALA A 31 -4.95 4.36 17.00
C ALA A 31 -5.21 5.67 16.22
N PRO A 32 -6.13 6.53 16.66
CA PRO A 32 -6.30 7.85 16.06
C PRO A 32 -4.97 8.61 16.10
N VAL A 33 -4.40 8.86 14.92
CA VAL A 33 -3.14 9.59 14.74
C VAL A 33 -3.43 11.09 14.57
N ASP A 34 -2.71 11.91 15.33
CA ASP A 34 -2.78 13.37 15.27
C ASP A 34 -1.41 13.94 14.92
N CYS A 35 -1.39 14.88 13.97
CA CYS A 35 -0.17 15.51 13.48
C CYS A 35 0.11 16.88 14.12
N SER A 36 -0.76 17.37 15.02
CA SER A 36 -0.67 18.72 15.63
C SER A 36 0.68 19.00 16.30
N LYS A 37 1.36 17.99 16.84
CA LYS A 37 2.70 18.14 17.43
C LYS A 37 3.73 18.57 16.39
N ALA A 38 3.73 17.93 15.23
CA ALA A 38 4.67 18.25 14.15
C ALA A 38 4.36 19.63 13.54
N GLU A 39 3.08 20.02 13.47
CA GLU A 39 2.72 21.38 13.06
C GLU A 39 3.24 22.43 14.04
N ARG A 40 3.07 22.19 15.35
CA ARG A 40 3.51 23.12 16.41
C ARG A 40 5.03 23.24 16.52
N GLU A 41 5.73 22.11 16.52
CA GLU A 41 7.14 22.06 16.91
C GLU A 41 8.08 22.12 15.70
N LEU A 42 7.64 21.61 14.54
CA LEU A 42 8.45 21.56 13.33
C LEU A 42 7.97 22.56 12.27
N HIS A 43 6.92 23.33 12.55
CA HIS A 43 6.25 24.20 11.58
C HIS A 43 5.86 23.47 10.30
N TRP A 44 5.59 22.16 10.41
CA TRP A 44 5.19 21.34 9.29
C TRP A 44 3.76 21.69 8.88
N GLN A 45 3.53 21.89 7.58
CA GLN A 45 2.21 22.18 7.02
C GLN A 45 1.82 21.07 6.04
N PRO A 46 1.23 19.96 6.54
CA PRO A 46 0.85 18.86 5.68
C PRO A 46 -0.29 19.26 4.74
N ARG A 47 -0.21 18.80 3.48
CA ARG A 47 -1.37 18.85 2.57
C ARG A 47 -2.40 17.79 2.99
N PRO A 48 -3.69 17.96 2.62
CA PRO A 48 -4.71 16.94 2.82
C PRO A 48 -4.24 15.57 2.30
N VAL A 49 -4.44 14.52 3.09
CA VAL A 49 -3.92 13.17 2.80
C VAL A 49 -4.48 12.61 1.49
N GLU A 50 -5.69 13.01 1.14
CA GLU A 50 -6.41 12.62 -0.08
C GLU A 50 -5.66 13.04 -1.34
N GLU A 51 -4.94 14.16 -1.31
CA GLU A 51 -4.12 14.61 -2.44
C GLU A 51 -2.96 13.64 -2.68
N SER A 52 -2.22 13.29 -1.63
CA SER A 52 -1.12 12.33 -1.71
C SER A 52 -1.60 10.95 -2.18
N ILE A 53 -2.75 10.49 -1.67
CA ILE A 53 -3.37 9.22 -2.10
C ILE A 53 -3.74 9.28 -3.59
N ARG A 54 -4.32 10.39 -4.05
CA ARG A 54 -4.70 10.59 -5.46
C ARG A 54 -3.49 10.58 -6.37
N GLU A 55 -2.42 11.26 -5.99
CA GLU A 55 -1.15 11.28 -6.74
C GLU A 55 -0.54 9.88 -6.86
N ALA A 56 -0.49 9.14 -5.75
CA ALA A 56 -0.02 7.76 -5.74
C ALA A 56 -0.87 6.85 -6.63
N ALA A 57 -2.20 6.96 -6.57
CA ALA A 57 -3.10 6.19 -7.42
C ALA A 57 -2.85 6.47 -8.91
N LYS A 58 -2.73 7.76 -9.28
CA LYS A 58 -2.41 8.18 -10.66
C LYS A 58 -1.09 7.59 -11.12
N PHE A 59 -0.03 7.68 -10.31
CA PHE A 59 1.29 7.13 -10.63
C PHE A 59 1.21 5.64 -10.98
N TRP A 60 0.57 4.83 -10.14
CA TRP A 60 0.48 3.39 -10.37
C TRP A 60 -0.37 3.01 -11.58
N VAL A 61 -1.44 3.77 -11.85
CA VAL A 61 -2.25 3.59 -13.07
C VAL A 61 -1.40 3.87 -14.31
N SER A 62 -0.67 4.98 -14.33
CA SER A 62 0.21 5.36 -15.44
C SER A 62 1.32 4.34 -15.66
N LEU A 63 1.97 3.89 -14.58
CA LEU A 63 3.01 2.84 -14.65
C LEU A 63 2.48 1.54 -15.26
N ARG A 64 1.26 1.13 -14.88
CA ARG A 64 0.58 -0.05 -15.46
C ARG A 64 0.19 0.13 -16.92
N ALA A 65 -0.15 1.35 -17.35
CA ALA A 65 -0.43 1.65 -18.75
C ALA A 65 0.86 1.55 -19.60
N ALA A 66 1.95 2.20 -19.16
CA ALA A 66 3.24 2.16 -19.83
C ALA A 66 3.78 0.72 -19.97
N LYS A 67 3.67 -0.09 -18.90
CA LYS A 67 4.09 -1.50 -18.94
C LYS A 67 3.30 -2.32 -19.97
N ARG A 68 2.02 -2.01 -20.19
CA ARG A 68 1.19 -2.69 -21.20
C ARG A 68 1.57 -2.25 -22.62
N ALA A 69 1.82 -0.95 -22.82
CA ALA A 69 2.25 -0.43 -24.11
C ALA A 69 3.61 -1.00 -24.56
N ASN A 70 4.52 -1.23 -23.61
CA ASN A 70 5.84 -1.80 -23.88
C ASN A 70 5.86 -3.34 -24.00
N LYS A 71 4.71 -4.02 -23.93
CA LYS A 71 4.67 -5.47 -24.10
C LYS A 71 4.68 -5.79 -25.61
N PRO A 72 5.75 -6.41 -26.16
CA PRO A 72 5.77 -6.74 -27.59
C PRO A 72 4.63 -7.71 -27.91
N ALA A 73 3.96 -7.48 -29.04
CA ALA A 73 3.03 -8.43 -29.62
C ALA A 73 3.85 -9.65 -30.06
N GLY A 74 3.72 -10.75 -29.31
CA GLY A 74 4.20 -12.05 -29.74
C GLY A 74 3.28 -12.63 -30.81
#